data_AF-A0A557XYS6-F1
#
_entry.id   AF-A0A557XYS6-F1
#
_cell.length_a   1.000
_cell.length_b   1.000
_cell.length_c   1.000
_cell.angle_alpha   90.00
_cell.angle_beta   90.00
_cell.angle_gamma   90.00
#
_symmetry.space_group_name_H-M   'P 1'
#
loop_
_entity.id
_entity.type
_entity.pdbx_description
1 polymer ?
#
loop_
_entity_poly.entity_id
_entity_poly.type
_entity_poly.pdbx_seq_one_letter_code
_entity_poly.pdbx_strand_id
1 'polypeptide(L)'
;MIGAYGRPLAAELVAAVAEFLESEVRESTTGQVNFHARVAANALRIVERELLDESEADSKAALARLGYADEDELAAAIRAGDLDGRAEEVTACLRTLVGRRLAVAHPGYDEPDGQTE
;
A
#
# COMPACT_ATOMS: atom_id res chain seq x y z
N MET A 1 13.68 15.09 -2.74
CA MET A 1 12.84 15.86 -1.79
C MET A 1 13.56 15.88 -0.44
N ILE A 2 13.62 17.02 0.27
CA ILE A 2 14.14 17.11 1.64
C ILE A 2 12.92 17.21 2.55
N GLY A 3 12.82 16.36 3.58
CA GLY A 3 11.66 16.34 4.47
C GLY A 3 11.58 17.59 5.35
N ALA A 4 10.48 17.76 6.08
CA ALA A 4 10.28 18.90 6.99
C ALA A 4 11.41 19.06 8.03
N TYR A 5 12.14 17.98 8.33
CA TYR A 5 13.24 17.94 9.29
C TYR A 5 14.62 17.76 8.64
N GLY A 6 14.73 17.84 7.30
CA GLY A 6 15.99 17.61 6.59
C GLY A 6 16.16 16.19 6.05
N ARG A 7 17.40 15.72 6.00
CA ARG A 7 17.77 14.32 5.73
C ARG A 7 18.22 13.66 7.05
N PRO A 8 17.97 12.35 7.21
CA PRO A 8 17.27 11.44 6.31
C PRO A 8 15.74 11.61 6.30
N LEU A 9 15.08 11.14 5.23
CA LEU A 9 13.62 11.05 5.14
C LEU A 9 13.07 9.96 6.06
N ALA A 10 11.79 10.04 6.43
CA ALA A 10 11.13 9.02 7.23
C ALA A 10 11.22 7.62 6.59
N ALA A 11 11.00 7.53 5.27
CA ALA A 11 11.15 6.28 4.53
C ALA A 11 12.58 5.71 4.62
N GLU A 12 13.61 6.56 4.55
CA GLU A 12 15.00 6.15 4.66
C GLU A 12 15.35 5.64 6.07
N LEU A 13 14.80 6.28 7.10
CA LEU A 13 14.93 5.80 8.48
C LEU A 13 14.28 4.43 8.68
N VAL A 14 13.06 4.26 8.15
CA VAL A 14 12.33 2.98 8.20
C VAL A 14 13.09 1.89 7.46
N ALA A 15 13.60 2.19 6.27
CA ALA A 15 14.40 1.27 5.47
C ALA A 15 15.66 0.80 6.21
N ALA A 16 16.40 1.72 6.83
CA ALA A 16 17.59 1.39 7.61
C ALA A 16 17.29 0.46 8.80
N VAL A 17 16.17 0.68 9.50
CA VAL A 17 15.74 -0.20 10.60
C VAL A 17 15.33 -1.58 10.07
N ALA A 18 14.59 -1.63 8.95
CA ALA A 18 14.20 -2.89 8.33
C ALA A 18 15.43 -3.72 7.92
N GLU A 19 16.43 -3.09 7.30
CA GLU A 19 17.69 -3.73 6.90
C GLU A 19 18.46 -4.30 8.11
N PHE A 20 18.60 -3.53 9.19
CA PHE A 20 19.21 -4.00 10.44
C PHE A 20 18.48 -5.22 11.03
N LEU A 21 17.14 -5.21 11.00
CA LEU A 21 16.34 -6.36 11.44
C LEU A 21 16.53 -7.57 10.53
N GLU A 22 16.59 -7.37 9.21
CA GLU A 22 16.73 -8.43 8.20
C GLU A 22 18.12 -9.08 8.23
N SER A 23 19.15 -8.32 8.60
CA SER A 23 20.54 -8.73 8.65
C SER A 23 20.97 -9.08 10.08
N GLU A 24 21.60 -8.13 10.77
CA GLU A 24 22.29 -8.33 12.05
C GLU A 24 21.41 -9.01 13.10
N VAL A 25 20.15 -8.58 13.25
CA VAL A 25 19.26 -9.16 14.27
C VAL A 25 18.86 -10.59 13.92
N ARG A 26 18.57 -10.86 12.64
CA ARG A 26 18.21 -12.22 12.20
C ARG A 26 19.41 -13.16 12.23
N GLU A 27 20.60 -12.70 11.91
CA GLU A 27 21.83 -13.50 12.02
C GLU A 27 22.20 -13.80 13.48
N SER A 28 21.88 -12.90 14.40
CA SER A 28 22.21 -13.01 15.82
C SER A 28 21.13 -13.70 16.67
N THR A 29 19.96 -14.03 16.12
CA THR A 29 18.83 -14.58 16.89
C THR A 29 18.24 -15.83 16.24
N THR A 30 17.61 -16.68 17.05
CA THR A 30 16.91 -17.89 16.59
C THR A 30 15.51 -17.98 17.19
N GLY A 31 14.72 -18.97 16.74
CA GLY A 31 13.40 -19.26 17.29
C GLY A 31 12.41 -18.10 17.15
N GLN A 32 11.64 -17.86 18.22
CA GLN A 32 10.55 -16.88 18.21
C GLN A 32 11.02 -15.44 17.96
N VAL A 33 12.17 -15.04 18.52
CA VAL A 33 12.70 -13.67 18.33
C VAL A 33 13.10 -13.45 16.87
N ASN A 34 13.75 -14.44 16.25
CA ASN A 34 14.09 -14.40 14.83
C ASN A 34 12.85 -14.28 13.95
N PHE A 35 11.78 -15.01 14.27
CA PHE A 35 10.51 -14.90 13.57
C PHE A 35 9.90 -13.49 13.71
N HIS A 36 9.83 -12.94 14.92
CA HIS A 36 9.32 -11.58 15.13
C HIS A 36 10.17 -10.52 14.43
N ALA A 37 11.50 -10.69 14.34
CA ALA A 37 12.36 -9.79 13.57
C ALA A 37 11.96 -9.75 12.08
N ARG A 38 11.63 -10.91 11.48
CA ARG A 38 11.11 -10.97 10.09
C ARG A 38 9.75 -10.28 9.96
N VAL A 39 8.84 -10.52 10.91
CA VAL A 39 7.52 -9.89 10.89
C VAL A 39 7.64 -8.38 11.00
N ALA A 40 8.48 -7.90 11.91
CA ALA A 40 8.73 -6.47 12.11
C ALA A 40 9.37 -5.84 10.86
N ALA A 41 10.37 -6.49 10.25
CA ALA A 41 10.96 -6.03 9.00
C ALA A 41 9.92 -5.92 7.88
N ASN A 42 9.09 -6.95 7.67
CA ASN A 42 8.02 -6.91 6.67
C ASN A 42 7.02 -5.77 6.93
N ALA A 43 6.63 -5.55 8.19
CA ALA A 43 5.76 -4.44 8.55
C ALA A 43 6.41 -3.08 8.24
N LEU A 44 7.70 -2.91 8.54
CA LEU A 44 8.44 -1.70 8.19
C LEU A 44 8.56 -1.51 6.67
N ARG A 45 8.70 -2.59 5.89
CA ARG A 45 8.68 -2.52 4.42
C ARG A 45 7.32 -2.05 3.88
N ILE A 46 6.22 -2.41 4.53
CA ILE A 46 4.88 -1.88 4.18
C ILE A 46 4.86 -0.37 4.46
N VAL A 47 5.27 0.06 5.64
CA VAL A 47 5.33 1.49 6.02
C VAL A 47 6.25 2.28 5.09
N GLU A 48 7.40 1.72 4.70
CA GLU A 48 8.30 2.33 3.73
C GLU A 48 7.58 2.61 2.41
N ARG A 49 6.83 1.64 1.88
CA ARG A 49 6.04 1.81 0.66
C ARG A 49 4.91 2.82 0.82
N GLU A 50 4.23 2.84 1.96
CA GLU A 50 3.23 3.88 2.28
C GLU A 50 3.84 5.29 2.25
N LEU A 51 5.03 5.45 2.82
CA LEU A 51 5.73 6.75 2.86
C LEU A 51 6.25 7.20 1.49
N LEU A 52 6.47 6.26 0.56
CA LEU A 52 6.92 6.51 -0.81
C LEU A 52 5.77 6.54 -1.82
N ASP A 53 4.54 6.30 -1.39
CA ASP A 53 3.39 6.20 -2.27
C ASP A 53 2.96 7.59 -2.79
N GLU A 54 3.13 7.80 -4.09
CA GLU A 54 2.74 9.03 -4.79
C GLU A 54 1.39 8.90 -5.52
N SER A 55 0.71 7.75 -5.41
CA SER A 55 -0.53 7.44 -6.16
C SER A 55 -1.82 7.99 -5.53
N GLU A 56 -1.71 8.83 -4.50
CA GLU A 56 -2.87 9.50 -3.89
C GLU A 56 -3.65 10.34 -4.90
N ALA A 57 -2.94 11.00 -5.83
CA ALA A 57 -3.55 11.78 -6.91
C ALA A 57 -4.42 10.90 -7.83
N ASP A 58 -3.95 9.71 -8.18
CA ASP A 58 -4.68 8.78 -9.04
C ASP A 58 -5.95 8.25 -8.36
N SER A 59 -5.87 8.00 -7.05
CA SER A 59 -7.02 7.60 -6.23
C SER A 59 -8.09 8.69 -6.21
N LYS A 60 -7.70 9.94 -5.97
CA LYS A 60 -8.60 11.10 -6.01
C LYS A 60 -9.20 11.30 -7.39
N ALA A 61 -8.40 11.15 -8.44
CA ALA A 61 -8.88 11.25 -9.81
C ALA A 61 -9.89 10.15 -10.16
N ALA A 62 -9.71 8.93 -9.66
CA ALA A 62 -10.65 7.84 -9.85
C ALA A 62 -12.01 8.11 -9.20
N LEU A 63 -12.01 8.58 -7.95
CA LEU A 63 -13.23 8.97 -7.23
C LEU A 63 -13.94 10.15 -7.90
N ALA A 64 -13.18 11.17 -8.30
CA ALA A 64 -13.72 12.35 -8.97
C ALA A 64 -14.40 12.02 -10.30
N ARG A 65 -13.93 11.01 -11.05
CA ARG A 65 -14.60 10.54 -12.29
C ARG A 65 -15.99 9.97 -12.03
N LEU A 66 -16.22 9.39 -10.84
CA LEU A 66 -17.54 8.91 -10.44
C LEU A 66 -18.43 10.00 -9.84
N GLY A 67 -17.83 11.13 -9.47
CA GLY A 67 -18.51 12.29 -8.88
C GLY A 67 -18.45 12.35 -7.35
N TYR A 68 -17.52 11.61 -6.72
CA TYR A 68 -17.39 11.55 -5.26
C TYR A 68 -16.06 12.15 -4.81
N ALA A 69 -16.08 12.81 -3.65
CA ALA A 69 -14.88 13.41 -3.06
C ALA A 69 -14.01 12.39 -2.31
N ASP A 70 -14.64 11.37 -1.74
CA ASP A 70 -14.00 10.33 -0.95
C ASP A 70 -14.70 8.96 -1.08
N GLU A 71 -14.11 7.95 -0.45
CA GLU A 71 -14.63 6.59 -0.46
C GLU A 71 -15.86 6.40 0.41
N ASP A 72 -16.09 7.25 1.40
CA ASP A 72 -17.25 7.16 2.30
C ASP A 72 -18.53 7.57 1.53
N GLU A 73 -18.45 8.66 0.76
CA GLU A 73 -19.50 9.10 -0.15
C GLU A 73 -19.78 8.05 -1.23
N LEU A 74 -18.74 7.51 -1.87
CA LEU A 74 -18.88 6.44 -2.86
C LEU A 74 -19.56 5.20 -2.24
N ALA A 75 -19.13 4.78 -1.06
CA ALA A 75 -19.71 3.62 -0.38
C ALA A 75 -21.17 3.84 0.02
N ALA A 76 -21.54 5.07 0.40
CA ALA A 76 -22.93 5.42 0.66
C ALA A 76 -23.80 5.32 -0.60
N ALA A 77 -23.33 5.83 -1.73
CA ALA A 77 -24.05 5.78 -3.00
C ALA A 77 -24.20 4.34 -3.54
N ILE A 78 -23.16 3.50 -3.41
CA ILE A 78 -23.25 2.07 -3.74
C ILE A 78 -24.35 1.40 -2.90
N ARG A 79 -24.40 1.66 -1.59
CA ARG A 79 -25.44 1.09 -0.71
C ARG A 79 -26.85 1.61 -1.02
N ALA A 80 -26.96 2.83 -1.53
CA ALA A 80 -28.24 3.41 -1.94
C ALA A 80 -28.76 2.88 -3.28
N GLY A 81 -27.91 2.21 -4.07
CA GLY A 81 -28.24 1.74 -5.42
C GLY A 81 -28.10 2.81 -6.51
N ASP A 82 -27.54 3.98 -6.17
CA ASP A 82 -27.41 5.11 -7.10
C ASP A 82 -26.46 4.82 -8.28
N LEU A 83 -25.67 3.76 -8.17
CA LEU A 83 -24.65 3.36 -9.14
C LEU A 83 -24.96 2.02 -9.84
N ASP A 84 -26.14 1.45 -9.65
CA ASP A 84 -26.51 0.13 -10.21
C ASP A 84 -26.42 0.08 -11.75
N GLY A 85 -26.63 1.22 -12.41
CA GLY A 85 -26.46 1.36 -13.87
C GLY A 85 -25.03 1.62 -14.35
N ARG A 86 -24.05 1.73 -13.44
CA ARG A 86 -22.67 2.16 -13.72
C ARG A 86 -21.63 1.15 -13.23
N ALA A 87 -21.98 -0.13 -13.15
CA ALA A 87 -21.16 -1.18 -12.56
C ALA A 87 -19.72 -1.25 -13.11
N GLU A 88 -19.52 -1.04 -14.41
CA GLU A 88 -18.20 -1.05 -15.04
C GLU A 88 -17.34 0.13 -14.55
N GLU A 89 -17.90 1.33 -14.48
CA GLU A 89 -17.22 2.53 -13.99
C GLU A 89 -16.84 2.39 -12.50
N VAL A 90 -17.75 1.85 -11.69
CA VAL A 90 -17.50 1.57 -10.28
C VAL A 90 -16.38 0.55 -10.13
N THR A 91 -16.44 -0.55 -10.88
CA THR A 91 -15.40 -1.60 -10.83
C THR A 91 -14.03 -1.05 -11.24
N ALA A 92 -13.97 -0.21 -12.27
CA ALA A 92 -12.72 0.43 -12.70
C ALA A 92 -12.15 1.33 -11.60
N CYS A 93 -12.98 2.14 -10.95
CA CYS A 93 -12.56 2.97 -9.81
C CYS A 93 -12.02 2.11 -8.65
N LEU A 94 -12.78 1.08 -8.24
CA LEU A 94 -12.38 0.20 -7.14
C LEU A 94 -11.07 -0.54 -7.45
N ARG A 95 -10.84 -0.96 -8.70
CA ARG A 95 -9.56 -1.56 -9.11
C ARG A 95 -8.39 -0.60 -8.94
N THR A 96 -8.55 0.69 -9.28
CA THR A 96 -7.51 1.70 -9.03
C THR A 96 -7.20 1.82 -7.53
N LEU A 97 -8.23 1.95 -6.70
CA LEU A 97 -8.06 2.12 -5.24
C LEU A 97 -7.44 0.87 -4.59
N VAL A 98 -7.92 -0.31 -4.95
CA VAL A 98 -7.43 -1.59 -4.39
C VAL A 98 -6.05 -1.93 -4.93
N GLY A 99 -5.77 -1.70 -6.21
CA GLY A 99 -4.45 -1.93 -6.80
C GLY A 99 -3.35 -1.14 -6.07
N ARG A 100 -3.60 0.13 -5.76
CA ARG A 100 -2.72 0.94 -4.90
C ARG A 100 -2.47 0.29 -3.54
N ARG A 101 -3.52 -0.15 -2.85
CA ARG A 101 -3.39 -0.81 -1.53
C ARG A 101 -2.62 -2.12 -1.62
N LEU A 102 -2.82 -2.89 -2.68
CA LEU A 102 -2.09 -4.14 -2.92
C LEU A 102 -0.61 -3.85 -3.20
N ALA A 103 -0.27 -2.88 -4.04
CA ALA A 103 1.11 -2.49 -4.29
C ALA A 103 1.86 -2.11 -3.00
N VAL A 104 1.16 -1.56 -2.00
CA VAL A 104 1.72 -1.23 -0.69
C VAL A 104 1.76 -2.45 0.24
N ALA A 105 0.65 -3.15 0.43
CA ALA A 105 0.53 -4.20 1.43
C ALA A 105 1.20 -5.51 0.99
N HIS A 106 1.05 -5.87 -0.28
CA HIS A 106 1.53 -7.11 -0.87
C HIS A 106 1.86 -6.92 -2.37
N PRO A 107 3.01 -6.32 -2.69
CA PRO A 107 3.45 -6.16 -4.08
C PRO A 107 3.39 -7.48 -4.87
N GLY A 108 2.94 -7.43 -6.12
CA GLY A 108 2.85 -8.59 -7.02
C GLY A 108 1.64 -9.51 -6.79
N TYR A 109 0.74 -9.20 -5.85
CA TYR A 109 -0.45 -10.02 -5.59
C TYR A 109 -1.51 -9.95 -6.69
N ASP A 110 -1.53 -8.83 -7.43
CA ASP A 110 -2.39 -8.59 -8.58
C ASP A 110 -1.82 -9.16 -9.89
N GLU A 111 -0.59 -9.67 -9.86
CA GLU A 111 -0.01 -10.43 -10.96
C GLU A 111 -0.51 -11.88 -10.89
N PRO A 112 -1.00 -12.47 -12.00
CA PRO A 112 -1.34 -13.89 -12.01
C PRO A 112 -0.07 -14.71 -11.70
N ASP A 113 -0.15 -15.64 -10.74
CA ASP A 113 0.93 -16.58 -10.41
C ASP A 113 1.57 -17.09 -11.71
N GLY A 114 2.87 -16.80 -11.86
CA GLY A 114 3.54 -16.70 -13.15
C GLY A 114 3.24 -17.80 -14.17
N GLN A 115 2.93 -17.37 -15.40
CA GLN A 115 3.55 -17.99 -16.58
C GLN A 115 5.01 -17.54 -16.59
N THR A 116 5.87 -18.31 -15.93
CA THR A 116 7.31 -18.31 -16.20
C THR A 116 7.75 -19.77 -16.17
N GLU A 117 7.60 -20.41 -17.33
CA GLU A 117 8.37 -21.61 -17.71
C GLU A 117 9.82 -21.21 -18.04
#